data_AF-A0A7V1BHK3-F1
#
_entry.id   AF-A0A7V1BHK3-F1
#
_cell.length_a   1.000
_cell.length_b   1.000
_cell.length_c   1.000
_cell.angle_alpha   90.00
_cell.angle_beta   90.00
_cell.angle_gamma   90.00
#
_symmetry.space_group_name_H-M   'P 1'
#
loop_
_entity.id
_entity.type
_entity.pdbx_description
1 polymer ?
#
loop_
_entity_poly.entity_id
_entity_poly.type
_entity_poly.pdbx_seq_one_letter_code
_entity_poly.pdbx_strand_id
1 'polypeptide(L)'
;MSKGACALRILVAREVTGLSQLEVSQRAGIANNALNNMERARQFPNREIMRYYHRAHRIDFNFLMHGDFAQLPMDIQEALFAHLDTRQRTPQIVDGS
;
A
#
# COMPACT_ATOMS: atom_id res chain seq x y z
N MET A 1 15.65 -1.61 2.40
CA MET A 1 14.17 -1.55 2.45
C MET A 1 13.75 -1.31 3.89
N SER A 2 12.92 -0.29 4.16
CA SER A 2 12.40 -0.03 5.51
C SER A 2 10.92 -0.41 5.60
N LYS A 3 10.46 -0.83 6.79
CA LYS A 3 9.03 -1.10 7.02
C LYS A 3 8.16 0.13 6.78
N GLY A 4 8.67 1.33 7.10
CA GLY A 4 7.98 2.60 6.85
C GLY A 4 7.71 2.84 5.36
N ALA A 5 8.69 2.58 4.50
CA ALA A 5 8.52 2.70 3.06
C ALA A 5 7.50 1.69 2.52
N CYS A 6 7.55 0.42 2.95
CA CYS A 6 6.56 -0.58 2.57
C CYS A 6 5.15 -0.22 3.05
N ALA A 7 5.03 0.28 4.28
CA ALA A 7 3.76 0.69 4.87
C ALA A 7 3.10 1.81 4.07
N LEU A 8 3.87 2.84 3.70
CA LEU A 8 3.40 3.93 2.84
C LEU A 8 2.88 3.40 1.50
N ARG A 9 3.60 2.46 0.88
CA ARG A 9 3.22 1.91 -0.43
C ARG A 9 1.99 1.01 -0.36
N ILE A 10 1.82 0.22 0.70
CA ILE A 10 0.57 -0.54 0.93
C ILE A 10 -0.61 0.40 1.12
N LEU A 11 -0.40 1.49 1.86
CA LEU A 11 -1.45 2.47 2.11
C LEU A 11 -1.86 3.16 0.81
N VAL A 12 -0.90 3.65 0.03
CA VAL A 12 -1.19 4.27 -1.28
C VAL A 12 -1.81 3.25 -2.25
N ALA A 13 -1.34 2.00 -2.25
CA ALA A 13 -1.96 0.94 -3.03
C ALA A 13 -3.44 0.75 -2.66
N ARG A 14 -3.80 0.84 -1.37
CA ARG A 14 -5.21 0.81 -0.93
C ARG A 14 -5.97 2.03 -1.44
N GLU A 15 -5.40 3.22 -1.31
CA GLU A 15 -6.04 4.47 -1.74
C GLU A 15 -6.38 4.45 -3.23
N VAL A 16 -5.49 3.92 -4.08
CA VAL A 16 -5.75 3.71 -5.52
C VAL A 16 -6.99 2.85 -5.78
N THR A 17 -7.28 1.88 -4.90
CA THR A 17 -8.48 1.04 -5.05
C THR A 17 -9.79 1.73 -4.66
N GLY A 18 -9.71 2.83 -3.90
CA GLY A 18 -10.87 3.47 -3.27
C GLY A 18 -11.54 2.65 -2.14
N LEU A 19 -10.97 1.51 -1.75
CA LEU A 19 -11.54 0.62 -0.75
C LEU A 19 -11.06 0.93 0.67
N SER A 20 -11.90 0.63 1.65
CA SER A 20 -11.53 0.64 3.06
C SER A 20 -10.54 -0.49 3.40
N GLN A 21 -9.85 -0.34 4.53
CA GLN A 21 -8.93 -1.37 5.04
C GLN A 21 -9.67 -2.70 5.30
N LEU A 22 -10.91 -2.62 5.81
CA LEU A 22 -11.75 -3.78 6.05
C LEU A 22 -12.06 -4.51 4.74
N GLU A 23 -12.53 -3.79 3.71
CA GLU A 23 -12.86 -4.38 2.40
C GLU A 23 -11.64 -5.02 1.74
N VAL A 24 -10.48 -4.35 1.76
CA VAL A 24 -9.23 -4.93 1.24
C VAL A 24 -8.87 -6.20 2.01
N SER A 25 -8.92 -6.18 3.34
CA SER A 25 -8.55 -7.34 4.14
C SER A 25 -9.45 -8.55 3.86
N GLN A 26 -10.76 -8.32 3.73
CA GLN A 26 -11.73 -9.36 3.38
C GLN A 26 -11.47 -9.92 1.98
N ARG A 27 -11.25 -9.05 0.98
CA ARG A 27 -10.98 -9.47 -0.41
C ARG A 27 -9.63 -10.17 -0.55
N ALA A 28 -8.64 -9.78 0.24
CA ALA A 28 -7.32 -10.41 0.28
C ALA A 28 -7.29 -11.71 1.12
N GLY A 29 -8.36 -12.02 1.87
CA GLY A 29 -8.43 -13.21 2.72
C GLY A 29 -7.50 -13.14 3.93
N ILE A 30 -7.29 -11.94 4.50
CA ILE A 30 -6.45 -11.73 5.69
C ILE A 30 -7.25 -11.04 6.80
N ALA A 31 -6.81 -11.21 8.05
CA ALA A 31 -7.38 -10.46 9.17
C ALA A 31 -7.15 -8.95 8.98
N ASN A 32 -8.16 -8.11 9.28
CA ASN A 32 -8.04 -6.66 9.18
C ASN A 32 -6.86 -6.11 10.00
N ASN A 33 -6.66 -6.64 11.22
CA ASN A 33 -5.51 -6.25 12.05
C ASN A 33 -4.15 -6.58 11.41
N ALA A 34 -4.06 -7.61 10.56
CA ALA A 34 -2.83 -7.90 9.84
C ALA A 34 -2.53 -6.80 8.81
N LEU A 35 -3.53 -6.34 8.05
CA LEU A 35 -3.38 -5.22 7.13
C LEU A 35 -3.04 -3.93 7.88
N ASN A 36 -3.71 -3.65 9.00
CA ASN A 36 -3.40 -2.50 9.86
C ASN A 36 -1.93 -2.51 10.33
N ASN A 37 -1.40 -3.66 10.76
CA ASN A 37 0.00 -3.76 11.18
C ASN A 37 0.98 -3.49 10.02
N MET A 38 0.63 -3.83 8.78
CA MET A 38 1.43 -3.52 7.60
C MET A 38 1.37 -2.02 7.29
N GLU A 39 0.18 -1.42 7.26
CA GLU A 39 0.00 0.03 7.02
C GLU A 39 0.62 0.92 8.11
N ARG A 40 0.82 0.38 9.33
CA ARG A 40 1.50 1.05 10.45
C ARG A 40 2.98 0.69 10.61
N ALA A 41 3.60 0.09 9.59
CA ALA A 41 5.01 -0.29 9.59
C ALA A 41 5.45 -1.24 10.72
N ARG A 42 4.51 -1.96 11.36
CA ARG A 42 4.82 -2.97 12.38
C ARG A 42 5.32 -4.26 11.72
N GLN A 43 4.76 -4.59 10.56
CA GLN A 43 5.08 -5.78 9.77
C GLN A 43 5.36 -5.42 8.30
N PHE A 44 6.13 -6.26 7.62
CA PHE A 44 6.27 -6.18 6.16
C PHE A 44 5.01 -6.72 5.47
N PRO A 45 4.76 -6.35 4.21
CA PRO A 45 3.72 -6.95 3.39
C PRO A 45 3.86 -8.47 3.36
N ASN A 46 2.77 -9.19 3.63
CA ASN A 46 2.76 -10.64 3.48
C ASN A 46 2.43 -11.04 2.02
N ARG A 47 2.59 -12.33 1.71
CA ARG A 47 2.36 -12.85 0.37
C ARG A 47 0.92 -12.68 -0.08
N GLU A 48 -0.04 -12.79 0.83
CA GLU A 48 -1.47 -12.71 0.57
C GLU A 48 -1.86 -11.31 0.10
N ILE A 49 -1.43 -10.26 0.81
CA ILE A 49 -1.72 -8.87 0.43
C ILE A 49 -1.00 -8.48 -0.87
N MET A 50 0.25 -8.90 -1.04
CA MET A 50 1.00 -8.64 -2.26
C MET A 50 0.29 -9.26 -3.47
N ARG A 51 -0.04 -10.55 -3.37
CA ARG A 51 -0.78 -11.28 -4.42
C ARG A 51 -2.14 -10.67 -4.73
N TYR A 52 -2.87 -10.20 -3.72
CA TYR A 52 -4.14 -9.49 -3.92
C TYR A 52 -3.94 -8.25 -4.79
N TYR A 53 -3.02 -7.36 -4.41
CA TYR A 53 -2.76 -6.13 -5.15
C TYR A 53 -2.29 -6.38 -6.58
N HIS A 54 -1.42 -7.37 -6.79
CA HIS A 54 -0.97 -7.74 -8.13
C HIS A 54 -2.11 -8.27 -9.00
N ARG A 55 -2.95 -9.20 -8.48
CA ARG A 55 -4.00 -9.84 -9.28
C ARG A 55 -5.23 -8.97 -9.49
N ALA A 56 -5.66 -8.24 -8.46
CA ALA A 56 -6.89 -7.46 -8.53
C ALA A 56 -6.66 -6.04 -9.05
N HIS A 57 -5.46 -5.47 -8.84
CA HIS A 57 -5.20 -4.05 -9.07
C HIS A 57 -3.93 -3.79 -9.91
N ARG A 58 -3.25 -4.84 -10.39
CA ARG A 58 -2.04 -4.75 -11.23
C ARG A 58 -0.89 -3.96 -10.57
N ILE A 59 -0.88 -3.91 -9.24
CA ILE A 59 0.20 -3.29 -8.46
C ILE A 59 1.24 -4.36 -8.14
N ASP A 60 2.43 -4.21 -8.71
CA ASP A 60 3.50 -5.20 -8.65
C ASP A 60 4.18 -5.30 -7.28
N PHE A 61 4.75 -6.49 -7.00
CA PHE A 61 5.46 -6.75 -5.75
C PHE A 61 6.70 -5.87 -5.60
N ASN A 62 7.41 -5.55 -6.70
CA ASN A 62 8.59 -4.70 -6.66
C ASN A 62 8.22 -3.27 -6.29
N PHE A 63 7.03 -2.79 -6.66
CA PHE A 63 6.52 -1.53 -6.13
C PHE A 63 6.31 -1.64 -4.61
N LEU A 64 5.51 -2.61 -4.15
CA LEU A 64 5.17 -2.72 -2.72
C LEU A 64 6.41 -2.86 -1.82
N MET A 65 7.40 -3.63 -2.26
CA MET A 65 8.60 -3.93 -1.48
C MET A 65 9.72 -2.90 -1.71
N HIS A 66 9.97 -2.51 -2.95
CA HIS A 66 11.16 -1.72 -3.32
C HIS A 66 10.82 -0.30 -3.83
N GLY A 67 9.59 -0.05 -4.24
CA GLY A 67 9.17 1.23 -4.84
C GLY A 67 9.55 1.32 -6.31
N ASP A 68 9.74 0.18 -6.97
CA ASP A 68 10.01 0.13 -8.40
C ASP A 68 8.71 0.27 -9.20
N PHE A 69 8.69 1.22 -10.13
CA PHE A 69 7.55 1.51 -10.99
C PHE A 69 7.64 0.82 -12.36
N ALA A 70 8.80 0.27 -12.74
CA ALA A 70 9.05 -0.21 -14.10
C ALA A 70 8.10 -1.33 -14.55
N GLN A 71 7.57 -2.11 -13.60
CA GLN A 71 6.66 -3.23 -13.87
C GLN A 71 5.17 -2.82 -13.83
N LEU A 72 4.86 -1.57 -13.52
CA LEU A 72 3.50 -1.10 -13.37
C LEU A 72 2.91 -0.58 -14.69
N PRO A 73 1.63 -0.85 -14.97
CA PRO A 73 0.89 -0.17 -16.03
C PRO A 73 0.90 1.36 -15.84
N MET A 74 0.90 2.12 -16.93
CA MET A 74 1.00 3.59 -16.90
C MET A 74 -0.12 4.25 -16.08
N ASP A 75 -1.36 3.79 -16.25
CA ASP A 75 -2.52 4.24 -15.47
C ASP A 75 -2.35 4.01 -13.96
N ILE A 76 -1.74 2.88 -13.59
CA ILE A 76 -1.43 2.57 -12.19
C ILE A 76 -0.28 3.45 -11.67
N GLN A 77 0.74 3.72 -12.48
CA GLN A 77 1.82 4.65 -12.10
C GLN A 77 1.27 6.04 -11.81
N GLU A 78 0.44 6.58 -12.71
CA GLU A 78 -0.18 7.91 -12.55
C GLU A 78 -1.02 8.00 -11.26
N ALA A 79 -1.85 6.99 -11.01
CA ALA A 79 -2.66 6.92 -9.80
C ALA A 79 -1.79 6.88 -8.52
N LEU A 80 -0.75 6.03 -8.50
CA LEU A 80 0.16 5.93 -7.35
C LEU A 80 0.94 7.22 -7.11
N PHE A 81 1.39 7.91 -8.17
CA PHE A 81 2.09 9.19 -8.05
C PHE A 81 1.20 10.27 -7.43
N ALA A 82 -0.06 10.37 -7.86
CA ALA A 82 -1.01 11.34 -7.31
C ALA A 82 -1.20 11.18 -5.79
N HIS A 83 -1.35 9.94 -5.32
CA HIS A 83 -1.50 9.65 -3.89
C HIS A 83 -0.19 9.82 -3.10
N LEU A 84 0.96 9.45 -3.66
CA LEU A 84 2.26 9.65 -3.03
C LEU A 84 2.57 11.14 -2.83
N ASP A 85 2.34 11.98 -3.84
CA ASP A 85 2.56 13.43 -3.78
C ASP A 85 1.67 14.09 -2.72
N THR A 86 0.38 13.71 -2.68
CA THR A 86 -0.56 14.20 -1.65
C THR A 86 -0.06 13.92 -0.22
N ARG A 87 0.51 12.74 0.02
CA ARG A 87 1.03 12.33 1.33
C ARG A 87 2.39 12.93 1.68
N GLN A 88 3.21 13.27 0.69
CA GLN A 88 4.48 13.97 0.93
C GLN A 88 4.26 15.46 1.23
N ARG A 89 3.24 16.08 0.62
CA ARG A 89 2.87 17.48 0.87
C ARG A 89 2.11 17.68 2.18
N THR A 90 1.42 16.65 2.65
CA THR A 90 0.71 16.66 3.93
C THR A 90 1.53 15.90 4.97
N PRO A 91 2.51 16.54 5.65
CA PRO A 91 3.16 15.88 6.77
C PRO A 91 2.09 15.47 7.76
N GLN A 92 1.98 14.17 8.04
CA GLN A 92 1.16 13.69 9.15
C GLN A 92 1.71 14.35 10.40
N ILE A 93 0.95 15.28 10.98
CA ILE A 93 1.17 15.72 12.35
C ILE A 93 1.02 14.45 13.19
N VAL A 94 2.16 13.88 13.57
CA VAL A 94 2.24 12.84 14.58
C VAL A 94 2.00 13.54 15.90
N ASP A 95 0.72 13.66 16.27
CA ASP A 95 0.37 13.97 17.65
C ASP A 95 0.86 12.80 18.50
N GLY A 96 1.98 13.06 19.17
CA GLY A 96 2.56 12.18 20.18
C GLY A 96 1.87 12.39 21.52
N SER A 97 1.81 11.27 22.25
CA SER A 97 1.45 11.05 23.66
C SER A 97 0.10 10.38 23.87
#